data_AF-A0A022G202-F1
#
_entry.id   AF-A0A022G202-F1
#
_cell.length_a   1.000
_cell.length_b   1.000
_cell.length_c   1.000
_cell.angle_alpha   90.00
_cell.angle_beta   90.00
_cell.angle_gamma   90.00
#
_symmetry.space_group_name_H-M   'P 1'
#
loop_
_entity.id
_entity.type
_entity.pdbx_description
1 polymer ?
#
loop_
_entity_poly.entity_id
_entity_poly.type
_entity_poly.pdbx_seq_one_letter_code
_entity_poly.pdbx_strand_id
1 'polypeptide(L)'
;MTDLEQKAIEAALRKMFAQGHFSICTIDTCLQLLGIAQGGKAYQLLRTLHCVNFADMDRDLAQAVPGLITEVFQGVSLDVAGLARGREAPAAEAEIVEPAPAARRGLLQLFGGR
;
A
#
# COMPACT_ATOMS: atom_id res chain seq x y z
N MET A 1 -20.72 11.84 -0.22
CA MET A 1 -19.95 10.58 -0.15
C MET A 1 -20.92 9.46 0.14
N THR A 2 -20.95 8.42 -0.70
CA THR A 2 -21.69 7.18 -0.46
C THR A 2 -20.87 6.22 0.40
N ASP A 3 -21.52 5.24 1.02
CA ASP A 3 -20.84 4.19 1.80
C ASP A 3 -19.80 3.43 0.97
N LEU A 4 -20.08 3.23 -0.32
CA LEU A 4 -19.17 2.55 -1.24
C LEU A 4 -17.94 3.39 -1.57
N GLU A 5 -18.12 4.70 -1.82
CA GLU A 5 -17.02 5.64 -2.01
C GLU A 5 -16.12 5.71 -0.79
N GLN A 6 -16.70 5.79 0.41
CA GLN A 6 -15.94 5.78 1.66
C GLN A 6 -15.10 4.52 1.79
N LYS A 7 -15.70 3.34 1.60
CA LYS A 7 -14.98 2.06 1.67
C LYS A 7 -13.87 1.96 0.63
N ALA A 8 -14.10 2.46 -0.59
CA ALA A 8 -13.10 2.46 -1.64
C ALA A 8 -11.89 3.34 -1.27
N ILE A 9 -12.13 4.54 -0.73
CA ILE A 9 -11.08 5.46 -0.29
C ILE A 9 -10.31 4.88 0.89
N GLU A 10 -11.00 4.36 1.91
CA GLU A 10 -10.36 3.72 3.05
C GLU A 10 -9.49 2.53 2.63
N ALA A 11 -9.95 1.71 1.68
CA ALA A 11 -9.18 0.60 1.14
C ALA A 11 -7.93 1.07 0.38
N ALA A 12 -8.04 2.11 -0.43
CA ALA A 12 -6.92 2.68 -1.18
C ALA A 12 -5.85 3.27 -0.24
N LEU A 13 -6.26 4.08 0.74
CA LEU A 13 -5.37 4.67 1.74
C LEU A 13 -4.72 3.60 2.62
N ARG A 14 -5.48 2.60 3.08
CA ARG A 14 -4.94 1.48 3.86
C ARG A 14 -3.88 0.71 3.09
N LYS A 15 -4.13 0.43 1.81
CA LYS A 15 -3.17 -0.26 0.94
C LYS A 15 -1.87 0.55 0.81
N MET A 16 -1.97 1.86 0.59
CA MET A 16 -0.82 2.76 0.48
C MET A 16 0.05 2.70 1.74
N PHE A 17 -0.55 2.87 2.93
CA PHE A 17 0.19 2.79 4.19
C PHE A 17 0.77 1.40 4.44
N ALA A 18 0.01 0.33 4.18
CA ALA A 18 0.45 -1.05 4.37
C ALA A 18 1.62 -1.43 3.46
N GLN A 19 1.73 -0.83 2.28
CA GLN A 19 2.84 -1.06 1.35
C GLN A 19 4.12 -0.30 1.74
N GLY A 20 4.06 0.58 2.74
CA GLY A 20 5.22 1.37 3.15
C GLY A 20 5.61 2.45 2.13
N HIS A 21 4.72 2.78 1.20
CA HIS A 21 4.98 3.70 0.09
C HIS A 21 3.92 4.79 0.00
N PHE A 22 4.35 6.04 -0.07
CA PHE A 22 3.47 7.18 -0.28
C PHE A 22 3.32 7.47 -1.78
N SER A 23 2.07 7.57 -2.25
CA SER A 23 1.75 7.89 -3.64
C SER A 23 0.74 9.03 -3.72
N ILE A 24 1.17 10.17 -4.28
CA ILE A 24 0.28 11.29 -4.56
C ILE A 24 -0.84 10.91 -5.54
N CYS A 25 -0.59 9.99 -6.47
CA CYS A 25 -1.61 9.53 -7.42
C CYS A 25 -2.80 8.87 -6.71
N THR A 26 -2.56 8.18 -5.59
CA THR A 26 -3.63 7.61 -4.76
C THR A 26 -4.49 8.72 -4.16
N ILE A 27 -3.87 9.79 -3.67
CA ILE A 27 -4.57 10.96 -3.12
C ILE A 27 -5.38 11.66 -4.22
N ASP A 28 -4.77 11.91 -5.38
CA ASP A 28 -5.43 12.56 -6.52
C ASP A 28 -6.68 11.79 -6.97
N THR A 29 -6.59 10.46 -7.04
CA THR A 29 -7.72 9.59 -7.40
C THR A 29 -8.85 9.69 -6.39
N CYS A 30 -8.52 9.70 -5.09
CA CYS A 30 -9.52 9.83 -4.03
C CYS A 30 -10.20 11.21 -4.04
N LEU A 31 -9.44 12.28 -4.27
CA LEU A 31 -10.00 13.64 -4.38
C LEU A 31 -10.92 13.78 -5.59
N GLN A 32 -10.53 13.20 -6.73
CA GLN A 32 -11.34 13.18 -7.93
C GLN A 32 -12.65 12.43 -7.71
N LEU A 33 -12.62 11.27 -7.03
CA LEU A 33 -13.81 10.50 -6.69
C LEU A 33 -14.79 11.30 -5.81
N LEU A 34 -14.27 12.12 -4.89
CA LEU A 34 -15.08 12.96 -4.01
C LEU A 34 -15.47 14.31 -4.62
N GLY A 35 -14.96 14.66 -5.82
CA GLY A 35 -15.15 15.98 -6.42
C GLY A 35 -14.48 17.11 -5.63
N ILE A 36 -13.46 16.81 -4.84
CA ILE A 36 -12.71 17.82 -4.05
C ILE A 36 -11.62 18.41 -4.94
N ALA A 37 -11.54 19.75 -4.97
CA ALA A 37 -10.50 20.45 -5.72
C ALA A 37 -9.10 20.20 -5.12
N GLN A 38 -8.14 19.88 -5.98
CA GLN A 38 -6.74 19.71 -5.60
C GLN A 38 -6.11 21.08 -5.31
N GLY A 39 -5.73 21.33 -4.05
CA GLY A 39 -5.16 22.62 -3.67
C GLY A 39 -4.79 22.76 -2.20
N GLY A 40 -4.26 23.93 -1.85
CA GLY A 40 -3.80 24.21 -0.49
C GLY A 40 -2.35 23.79 -0.24
N LYS A 41 -1.80 24.22 0.90
CA LYS A 41 -0.39 24.04 1.24
C LYS A 41 -0.07 22.57 1.53
N ALA A 42 -0.94 21.85 2.25
CA ALA A 42 -0.74 20.43 2.53
C ALA A 42 -0.71 19.59 1.25
N TYR A 43 -1.64 19.83 0.31
CA TYR A 43 -1.62 19.16 -0.98
C TYR A 43 -0.32 19.42 -1.75
N GLN A 44 0.16 20.68 -1.78
CA GLN A 44 1.42 21.02 -2.43
C GLN A 44 2.62 20.30 -1.81
N LEU A 45 2.68 20.20 -0.47
CA LEU A 45 3.73 19.46 0.24
C LEU A 45 3.67 17.96 -0.10
N LEU A 46 2.48 17.36 -0.10
CA LEU A 46 2.32 15.95 -0.47
C LEU A 46 2.68 15.72 -1.95
N ARG A 47 2.37 16.67 -2.84
CA ARG A 47 2.65 16.55 -4.27
C ARG A 47 4.15 16.56 -4.60
N THR A 48 4.99 17.15 -3.75
CA THR A 48 6.45 17.05 -3.92
C THR A 48 6.98 15.65 -3.60
N LEU A 49 6.21 14.82 -2.89
CA LEU A 49 6.56 13.45 -2.50
C LEU A 49 6.02 12.45 -3.54
N HIS A 50 6.38 12.61 -4.81
CA HIS A 50 5.86 11.72 -5.84
C HIS A 50 6.46 10.31 -5.70
N CYS A 51 5.66 9.37 -5.21
CA CYS A 51 5.97 7.94 -5.16
C CYS A 51 7.28 7.61 -4.41
N VAL A 52 7.31 7.80 -3.09
CA VAL A 52 8.49 7.58 -2.24
C VAL A 52 8.17 6.61 -1.09
N ASN A 53 9.13 5.76 -0.71
CA ASN A 53 8.94 4.90 0.47
C ASN A 53 9.00 5.73 1.74
N PHE A 54 8.16 5.42 2.73
CA PHE A 54 8.22 6.07 4.04
C PHE A 54 9.58 5.89 4.73
N ALA A 55 10.29 4.79 4.43
CA ALA A 55 11.64 4.55 4.96
C ALA A 55 12.72 5.46 4.36
N ASP A 56 12.48 6.05 3.18
CA ASP A 56 13.40 6.98 2.52
C ASP A 56 13.13 8.44 2.94
N MET A 57 12.07 8.69 3.72
CA MET A 57 11.74 10.00 4.25
C MET A 57 12.48 10.26 5.56
N ASP A 58 12.76 11.54 5.82
CA ASP A 58 13.11 11.96 7.17
C ASP A 58 11.96 11.60 8.15
N ARG A 59 12.31 11.26 9.39
CA ARG A 59 11.36 10.80 10.40
C ARG A 59 10.25 11.83 10.64
N ASP A 60 10.60 13.10 10.73
CA ASP A 60 9.63 14.17 11.01
C ASP A 60 8.67 14.33 9.83
N LEU A 61 9.18 14.21 8.60
CA LEU A 61 8.37 14.22 7.39
C LEU A 61 7.40 13.03 7.35
N ALA A 62 7.89 11.81 7.57
CA ALA A 62 7.08 10.60 7.56
C ALA A 62 5.95 10.68 8.61
N GLN A 63 6.24 11.21 9.79
CA GLN A 63 5.24 11.42 10.85
C GLN A 63 4.22 12.51 10.52
N ALA A 64 4.60 13.52 9.73
CA ALA A 64 3.71 14.60 9.30
C ALA A 64 2.74 14.18 8.18
N VAL A 65 3.10 13.20 7.33
CA VAL A 65 2.31 12.80 6.16
C VAL A 65 0.84 12.46 6.49
N PRO A 66 0.51 11.62 7.50
CA PRO A 66 -0.88 11.34 7.84
C PRO A 66 -1.69 12.59 8.22
N GLY A 67 -1.04 13.56 8.89
CA GLY A 67 -1.65 14.84 9.24
C GLY A 67 -1.94 15.70 8.02
N LEU A 68 -0.97 15.79 7.09
CA LEU A 68 -1.15 16.50 5.82
C LEU A 68 -2.26 15.88 4.97
N ILE A 69 -2.36 14.54 4.93
CA ILE A 69 -3.45 13.85 4.23
C ILE A 69 -4.80 14.22 4.88
N THR A 70 -4.87 14.22 6.21
CA THR A 70 -6.09 14.65 6.93
C THR A 70 -6.49 16.08 6.58
N GLU A 71 -5.51 16.99 6.45
CA GLU A 71 -5.75 18.37 6.01
C GLU A 71 -6.34 18.43 4.59
N VAL A 72 -5.82 17.62 3.67
CA VAL A 72 -6.33 17.55 2.29
C VAL A 72 -7.76 17.01 2.23
N PHE A 73 -8.14 16.10 3.12
CA PHE A 73 -9.50 15.57 3.22
C PHE A 73 -10.39 16.33 4.23
N GLN A 74 -10.05 17.58 4.57
CA GLN A 74 -10.88 18.41 5.45
C GLN A 74 -12.35 18.45 4.97
N GLY A 75 -13.28 18.20 5.89
CA GLY A 75 -14.71 18.10 5.58
C GLY A 75 -15.19 16.68 5.23
N VAL A 76 -14.29 15.70 5.16
CA VAL A 76 -14.61 14.27 5.00
C VAL A 76 -14.30 13.54 6.30
N SER A 77 -15.23 12.70 6.75
CA SER A 77 -15.03 11.85 7.93
C SER A 77 -14.14 10.65 7.58
N LEU A 78 -12.82 10.79 7.71
CA LEU A 78 -11.83 9.73 7.50
C LEU A 78 -10.83 9.67 8.66
N ASP A 79 -10.66 8.48 9.27
CA ASP A 79 -9.64 8.25 10.30
C ASP A 79 -8.28 7.88 9.66
N VAL A 80 -7.64 8.87 9.03
CA VAL A 80 -6.34 8.68 8.36
C VAL A 80 -5.26 8.20 9.35
N ALA A 81 -5.27 8.73 10.58
CA ALA A 81 -4.33 8.30 11.61
C ALA A 81 -4.54 6.83 12.02
N GLY A 82 -5.78 6.36 12.09
CA GLY A 82 -6.09 4.94 12.27
C GLY A 82 -5.64 4.08 11.09
N LEU A 83 -5.84 4.54 9.85
CA LEU A 83 -5.40 3.85 8.64
C LEU A 83 -3.87 3.76 8.52
N ALA A 84 -3.15 4.78 8.99
CA ALA A 84 -1.69 4.78 9.06
C ALA A 84 -1.15 3.87 10.18
N ARG A 85 -1.94 3.65 11.25
CA ARG A 85 -1.57 2.81 12.40
C ARG A 85 -1.95 1.34 12.25
N GLY A 86 -2.96 1.00 11.44
CA GLY A 86 -3.42 -0.38 11.24
C GLY A 86 -2.91 -0.96 9.92
N ARG A 87 -2.07 -1.99 9.88
CA ARG A 87 -1.83 -3.13 10.79
C ARG A 87 -0.32 -3.40 10.82
N GLU A 88 0.24 -3.79 11.99
CA GLU A 88 1.33 -4.77 11.99
C GLU A 88 0.97 -5.83 10.96
N ALA A 89 1.86 -6.06 9.98
CA ALA A 89 1.66 -7.11 9.01
C ALA A 89 1.16 -8.35 9.79
N PRO A 90 0.15 -9.11 9.31
CA PRO A 90 0.23 -10.52 9.61
C PRO A 90 1.63 -10.89 9.13
N ALA A 91 2.53 -11.25 10.06
CA ALA A 91 3.68 -12.05 9.70
C ALA A 91 3.07 -13.11 8.80
N ALA A 92 3.39 -13.04 7.50
CA ALA A 92 2.99 -14.09 6.59
C ALA A 92 3.42 -15.34 7.31
N GLU A 93 2.46 -16.16 7.73
CA GLU A 93 2.74 -17.51 8.17
C GLU A 93 3.59 -18.05 7.04
N ALA A 94 4.88 -18.20 7.32
CA ALA A 94 5.77 -18.94 6.48
C ALA A 94 5.20 -20.35 6.53
N GLU A 95 4.27 -20.63 5.63
CA GLU A 95 3.91 -21.97 5.27
C GLU A 95 5.22 -22.57 4.77
N ILE A 96 5.86 -23.32 5.65
CA ILE A 96 6.98 -24.18 5.33
C ILE A 96 6.39 -25.22 4.38
N VAL A 97 6.39 -24.90 3.09
CA VAL A 97 6.14 -25.89 2.06
C VAL A 97 7.30 -26.86 2.15
N GLU A 98 7.05 -28.01 2.79
CA GLU A 98 7.96 -29.14 2.78
C GLU A 98 8.40 -29.40 1.33
N PRO A 99 9.71 -29.51 1.04
CA PRO A 99 10.15 -29.77 -0.32
C PRO A 99 9.61 -31.13 -0.77
N ALA A 100 8.93 -31.14 -1.91
CA ALA A 100 8.34 -32.31 -2.53
C ALA A 100 9.35 -33.49 -2.59
N PRO A 101 8.92 -34.73 -2.29
CA PRO A 101 9.82 -35.87 -2.34
C PRO A 101 10.35 -36.07 -3.75
N ALA A 102 11.67 -36.14 -3.88
CA ALA A 102 12.36 -36.37 -5.14
C ALA A 102 11.81 -37.62 -5.83
N ALA A 103 11.12 -37.41 -6.96
CA ALA A 103 10.70 -38.47 -7.84
C ALA A 103 11.97 -39.20 -8.35
N ARG A 104 12.15 -40.43 -7.90
CA ARG A 104 13.21 -41.33 -8.40
C ARG A 104 12.93 -41.59 -9.88
N ARG A 105 13.63 -40.85 -10.75
CA ARG A 105 13.65 -41.13 -12.20
C ARG A 105 14.19 -42.54 -12.39
N GLY A 106 13.28 -43.46 -12.73
CA GLY A 106 13.61 -44.81 -13.15
C GLY A 106 14.60 -44.76 -14.31
N LEU A 107 15.75 -45.39 -14.11
CA LEU A 107 16.78 -45.55 -15.13
C LEU A 107 16.31 -46.63 -16.12
N LEU A 108 15.56 -46.23 -17.14
CA LEU A 108 15.25 -47.05 -18.30
C LEU A 108 15.72 -46.33 -19.57
N GLN A 109 16.95 -46.64 -19.97
CA GLN A 109 17.43 -46.61 -21.36
C GLN A 109 18.20 -47.92 -21.54
N LEU A 110 17.57 -48.99 -22.03
CA LEU A 110 17.42 -49.36 -23.45
C LEU A 110 18.76 -49.54 -24.19
N PHE A 111 19.10 -50.82 -24.38
CA PHE A 111 19.75 -51.48 -25.54
C PHE A 111 20.84 -50.76 -26.35
N GLY A 112 21.98 -51.46 -26.53
CA GLY A 112 22.53 -51.68 -27.88
C GLY A 112 24.04 -51.52 -28.08
N GLY A 113 24.73 -52.64 -28.34
CA GLY A 113 25.77 -52.73 -29.38
C GLY A 113 27.24 -52.76 -28.96
N ARG A 114 27.81 -53.97 -28.83
CA ARG A 114 28.64 -54.65 -29.85
C ARG A 114 29.17 -55.98 -29.33
#